data_AF-A0A8S2TCC3-F1
#
_entry.id   AF-A0A8S2TCC3-F1
#
_cell.length_a   1.000
_cell.length_b   1.000
_cell.length_c   1.000
_cell.angle_alpha   90.00
_cell.angle_beta   90.00
_cell.angle_gamma   90.00
#
_symmetry.space_group_name_H-M   'P 1'
#
loop_
_entity.id
_entity.type
_entity.pdbx_description
1 polymer ?
#
loop_
_entity_poly.entity_id
_entity_poly.type
_entity_poly.pdbx_seq_one_letter_code
_entity_poly.pdbx_strand_id
1 'polypeptide(L)'
;MFGPSYHGLATIYSNIGAVYSNMENDSEALTLYEKALELLLSQSASNHPELAPIYNNLGALYYKLGNAPQAIVYYEETLKSQLKFLEPHNQRIYLTYKYLACTYHTNGEYSRAEEYLDKIMDGQPTAVGSNQLELCNIYEDVAKIYYAMSNNKKALESYRRKMEIQLHILHLHTPELAETYNTMGVICQQMDENLQALDYFKKSLKINLVVLKSDDLDLATTYNNMGAIYYKLDDYPKAIEYFVNALRIKTANLGESHPTVVKLYENIASLYHILQESTKALEYYQKLLHLHQSDVSDQPSLAKIYNSIAIIYLELSDFPSALKYFEQTLEVNNRFLVDPDDPSLAPLFSNIGICCLQTGDYTKASVYFEQTLEIESKHFGPDDSSLHTTYYNIGFLHTVRNDYTEALNAFRKALDLAQKTLPSEHPLILKYKASMSTIRMHLSTETGEALNDTTPQ
;
A
#
# COMPACT_ATOMS: atom_id res chain seq x y z
N MET A 1 -5.52 -12.12 -66.72
CA MET A 1 -4.82 -11.83 -65.46
C MET A 1 -5.55 -10.70 -64.77
N PHE A 2 -6.40 -11.00 -63.78
CA PHE A 2 -6.91 -9.95 -62.89
C PHE A 2 -5.77 -9.63 -61.93
N GLY A 3 -5.16 -8.44 -62.07
CA GLY A 3 -4.25 -7.93 -61.05
C GLY A 3 -4.96 -7.83 -59.70
N PRO A 4 -4.24 -7.83 -58.57
CA PRO A 4 -4.87 -7.65 -57.26
C PRO A 4 -5.71 -6.37 -57.29
N SER A 5 -6.95 -6.44 -56.82
CA SER A 5 -7.78 -5.24 -56.65
C SER A 5 -7.04 -4.27 -55.73
N TYR A 6 -7.17 -2.96 -55.97
CA TYR A 6 -6.53 -1.92 -55.15
C TYR A 6 -6.82 -2.10 -53.65
N HIS A 7 -8.03 -2.56 -53.31
CA HIS A 7 -8.46 -2.95 -51.96
C HIS A 7 -7.64 -4.11 -51.37
N GLY A 8 -7.40 -5.16 -52.18
CA GLY A 8 -6.56 -6.28 -51.78
C GLY A 8 -5.10 -5.86 -51.59
N LEU A 9 -4.58 -4.97 -52.44
CA LEU A 9 -3.22 -4.45 -52.32
C LEU A 9 -3.03 -3.58 -51.06
N ALA A 10 -3.99 -2.70 -50.76
CA ALA A 10 -3.97 -1.91 -49.52
C ALA A 10 -4.03 -2.80 -48.26
N THR A 11 -4.85 -3.87 -48.30
CA THR A 11 -4.90 -4.86 -47.21
C THR A 11 -3.56 -5.57 -47.02
N ILE A 12 -2.89 -5.94 -48.13
CA ILE A 12 -1.56 -6.54 -48.08
C ILE A 12 -0.54 -5.57 -47.45
N TYR A 13 -0.50 -4.32 -47.90
CA TYR A 13 0.40 -3.33 -47.30
C TYR A 13 0.12 -3.12 -45.82
N SER A 14 -1.14 -3.05 -45.41
CA SER A 14 -1.52 -2.94 -43.99
C SER A 14 -1.04 -4.16 -43.19
N ASN A 15 -1.26 -5.37 -43.68
CA ASN A 15 -0.83 -6.58 -42.97
C ASN A 15 0.70 -6.68 -42.87
N ILE A 16 1.44 -6.33 -43.93
CA ILE A 16 2.91 -6.31 -43.90
C ILE A 16 3.39 -5.22 -42.93
N GLY A 17 2.75 -4.05 -42.92
CA GLY A 17 3.04 -2.99 -41.96
C GLY A 17 2.89 -3.44 -40.51
N ALA A 18 1.84 -4.22 -40.21
CA ALA A 18 1.63 -4.80 -38.88
C ALA A 18 2.75 -5.77 -38.47
N VAL A 19 3.25 -6.57 -39.42
CA VAL A 19 4.40 -7.45 -39.17
C VAL A 19 5.65 -6.63 -38.86
N TYR A 20 5.95 -5.58 -39.62
CA TYR A 20 7.10 -4.71 -39.34
C TYR A 20 6.98 -4.00 -37.98
N SER A 21 5.78 -3.53 -37.61
CA SER A 21 5.56 -2.90 -36.30
C SER A 21 5.80 -3.88 -35.14
N ASN A 22 5.40 -5.14 -35.30
CA ASN A 22 5.68 -6.22 -34.34
C ASN A 22 7.17 -6.59 -34.28
N MET A 23 7.92 -6.38 -35.36
CA MET A 23 9.37 -6.54 -35.40
C MET A 23 10.14 -5.31 -34.90
N GLU A 24 9.44 -4.35 -34.28
CA GLU A 24 10.00 -3.07 -33.82
C GLU A 24 10.62 -2.22 -34.93
N ASN A 25 10.24 -2.48 -36.18
CA ASN A 25 10.65 -1.69 -37.33
C ASN A 25 9.54 -0.69 -37.71
N ASP A 26 9.45 0.36 -36.90
CA ASP A 26 8.34 1.31 -36.95
C ASP A 26 8.38 2.25 -38.18
N SER A 27 9.57 2.52 -38.74
CA SER A 27 9.71 3.32 -39.96
C SER A 27 9.15 2.63 -41.20
N GLU A 28 9.42 1.33 -41.33
CA GLU A 28 8.95 0.52 -42.44
C GLU A 28 7.44 0.27 -42.29
N ALA A 29 6.97 0.04 -41.06
CA ALA A 29 5.55 -0.05 -40.76
C ALA A 29 4.80 1.22 -41.17
N LEU A 30 5.30 2.40 -40.78
CA LEU A 30 4.70 3.69 -41.13
C LEU A 30 4.60 3.86 -42.65
N THR A 31 5.70 3.61 -43.36
CA THR A 31 5.76 3.74 -44.82
C THR A 31 4.71 2.85 -45.52
N LEU A 32 4.53 1.63 -45.02
CA LEU A 32 3.57 0.68 -45.59
C LEU A 32 2.13 1.06 -45.28
N TYR A 33 1.85 1.56 -44.07
CA TYR A 33 0.52 2.07 -43.73
C TYR A 33 0.15 3.32 -44.52
N GLU A 34 1.08 4.26 -44.72
CA GLU A 34 0.86 5.45 -45.55
C GLU A 34 0.55 5.08 -47.00
N LYS A 35 1.28 4.12 -47.58
CA LYS A 35 0.98 3.58 -48.92
C LYS A 35 -0.40 2.94 -48.98
N ALA A 36 -0.78 2.15 -47.98
CA ALA A 36 -2.12 1.55 -47.90
C ALA A 36 -3.21 2.63 -47.83
N LEU A 37 -2.97 3.67 -47.04
CA LEU A 37 -3.89 4.79 -46.86
C LEU A 37 -4.06 5.60 -48.15
N GLU A 38 -2.97 5.98 -48.81
CA GLU A 38 -2.97 6.73 -50.06
C GLU A 38 -3.74 5.98 -51.16
N LEU A 39 -3.49 4.67 -51.28
CA LEU A 39 -4.18 3.82 -52.25
C LEU A 39 -5.70 3.82 -52.07
N LEU A 40 -6.18 3.68 -50.84
CA LEU A 40 -7.62 3.67 -50.56
C LEU A 40 -8.27 5.06 -50.69
N LEU A 41 -7.59 6.12 -50.23
CA LEU A 41 -8.11 7.49 -50.34
C LEU A 41 -8.21 7.96 -51.80
N SER A 42 -7.38 7.45 -52.70
CA SER A 42 -7.44 7.80 -54.13
C SER A 42 -8.70 7.30 -54.84
N GLN A 43 -9.44 6.35 -54.25
CA GLN A 43 -10.59 5.68 -54.89
C GLN A 43 -11.87 5.70 -54.05
N SER A 44 -11.82 6.21 -52.81
CA SER A 44 -12.93 6.15 -51.87
C SER A 44 -13.05 7.41 -51.03
N ALA A 45 -14.26 7.72 -50.56
CA ALA A 45 -14.45 8.79 -49.58
C ALA A 45 -13.63 8.52 -48.31
N SER A 46 -13.17 9.57 -47.64
CA SER A 46 -12.30 9.51 -46.45
C SER A 46 -12.82 8.65 -45.28
N ASN A 47 -14.10 8.28 -45.30
CA ASN A 47 -14.72 7.51 -44.23
C ASN A 47 -15.17 6.12 -44.72
N HIS A 48 -14.57 5.55 -45.77
CA HIS A 48 -14.88 4.19 -46.24
C HIS A 48 -14.55 3.14 -45.14
N PRO A 49 -15.33 2.05 -44.98
CA PRO A 49 -15.14 1.08 -43.89
C PRO A 49 -13.77 0.39 -43.93
N GLU A 50 -13.17 0.26 -45.11
CA GLU A 50 -11.83 -0.32 -45.30
C GLU A 50 -10.69 0.59 -44.84
N LEU A 51 -10.95 1.88 -44.61
CA LEU A 51 -9.95 2.79 -44.04
C LEU A 51 -9.79 2.60 -42.53
N ALA A 52 -10.84 2.11 -41.83
CA ALA A 52 -10.82 1.99 -40.38
C ALA A 52 -9.68 1.09 -39.85
N PRO A 53 -9.37 -0.09 -40.43
CA PRO A 53 -8.22 -0.88 -39.99
C PRO A 53 -6.87 -0.18 -40.19
N ILE A 54 -6.69 0.57 -41.29
CA ILE A 54 -5.45 1.29 -41.57
C ILE A 54 -5.27 2.47 -40.62
N TYR A 55 -6.33 3.26 -40.41
CA TYR A 55 -6.32 4.33 -39.41
C TYR A 55 -6.06 3.78 -38.00
N ASN A 56 -6.67 2.66 -37.61
CA ASN A 56 -6.41 2.05 -36.32
C ASN A 56 -4.93 1.64 -36.16
N ASN A 57 -4.34 1.06 -37.21
CA ASN A 57 -2.95 0.65 -37.19
C ASN A 57 -1.98 1.85 -37.14
N LEU A 58 -2.28 2.93 -37.86
CA LEU A 58 -1.52 4.20 -37.75
C LEU A 58 -1.65 4.79 -36.35
N GLY A 59 -2.86 4.81 -35.77
CA GLY A 59 -3.10 5.27 -34.42
C GLY A 59 -2.27 4.50 -33.38
N ALA A 60 -2.25 3.17 -33.50
CA ALA A 60 -1.44 2.30 -32.63
C ALA A 60 0.06 2.54 -32.78
N LEU A 61 0.53 2.74 -34.01
CA LEU A 61 1.94 3.03 -34.27
C LEU A 61 2.37 4.37 -33.68
N TYR A 62 1.59 5.44 -33.90
CA TYR A 62 1.90 6.75 -33.31
C TYR A 62 1.82 6.74 -31.79
N TYR A 63 0.89 5.97 -31.21
CA TYR A 63 0.82 5.76 -29.76
C TYR A 63 2.10 5.09 -29.24
N LYS A 64 2.56 4.02 -29.89
CA LYS A 64 3.82 3.32 -29.57
C LYS A 64 5.03 4.26 -29.65
N LEU A 65 5.04 5.16 -30.63
CA LEU A 65 6.09 6.19 -30.79
C LEU A 65 5.98 7.36 -29.81
N GLY A 66 5.01 7.36 -28.89
CA GLY A 66 4.79 8.43 -27.92
C GLY A 66 4.15 9.70 -28.50
N ASN A 67 3.65 9.65 -29.74
CA ASN A 67 2.96 10.77 -30.38
C ASN A 67 1.44 10.65 -30.19
N ALA A 68 1.00 10.90 -28.95
CA ALA A 68 -0.41 10.84 -28.58
C ALA A 68 -1.32 11.75 -29.44
N PRO A 69 -0.95 12.99 -29.81
CA PRO A 69 -1.78 13.85 -30.65
C PRO A 69 -2.10 13.24 -32.02
N GLN A 70 -1.11 12.65 -32.70
CA GLN A 70 -1.35 11.98 -33.98
C GLN A 70 -2.15 10.69 -33.81
N ALA A 71 -1.87 9.92 -32.75
CA ALA A 71 -2.64 8.72 -32.44
C ALA A 71 -4.13 9.03 -32.27
N ILE A 72 -4.48 10.10 -31.53
CA ILE A 72 -5.86 10.57 -31.36
C ILE A 72 -6.53 10.81 -32.71
N VAL A 73 -5.89 11.58 -33.61
CA VAL A 73 -6.46 11.91 -34.92
C VAL A 73 -6.83 10.65 -35.69
N TYR A 74 -5.92 9.67 -35.74
CA TYR A 74 -6.18 8.42 -36.47
C TYR A 74 -7.24 7.54 -35.81
N TYR A 75 -7.29 7.49 -34.47
CA TYR A 75 -8.36 6.77 -33.78
C TYR A 75 -9.73 7.46 -33.93
N GLU A 76 -9.80 8.80 -33.99
CA GLU A 76 -11.04 9.54 -34.27
C GLU A 76 -11.55 9.28 -35.70
N GLU A 77 -10.68 9.27 -36.70
CA GLU A 77 -11.07 8.90 -38.08
C GLU A 77 -11.47 7.43 -38.20
N THR A 78 -10.83 6.53 -37.43
CA THR A 78 -11.27 5.14 -37.27
C THR A 78 -12.70 5.08 -36.74
N LEU A 79 -12.96 5.78 -35.64
CA LEU A 79 -14.26 5.80 -34.96
C LEU A 79 -15.36 6.36 -35.88
N LYS A 80 -15.07 7.46 -36.58
CA LYS A 80 -15.99 8.11 -37.53
C LYS A 80 -16.33 7.21 -38.72
N SER A 81 -15.36 6.44 -39.22
CA SER A 81 -15.62 5.40 -40.23
C SER A 81 -16.51 4.30 -39.64
N GLN A 82 -16.19 3.76 -38.47
CA GLN A 82 -16.96 2.70 -37.83
C GLN A 82 -18.42 3.09 -37.54
N LEU A 83 -18.68 4.28 -36.97
CA LEU A 83 -20.02 4.77 -36.64
C LEU A 83 -20.95 4.93 -37.86
N LYS A 84 -20.39 4.99 -39.08
CA LYS A 84 -21.18 5.08 -40.31
C LYS A 84 -21.70 3.72 -40.80
N PHE A 85 -21.04 2.62 -40.44
CA PHE A 85 -21.32 1.28 -40.98
C PHE A 85 -21.61 0.22 -39.92
N LEU A 86 -21.37 0.51 -38.63
CA LEU A 86 -21.56 -0.40 -37.52
C LEU A 86 -22.59 0.15 -36.54
N GLU A 87 -23.35 -0.74 -35.91
CA GLU A 87 -24.27 -0.39 -34.83
C GLU A 87 -23.52 0.22 -33.63
N PRO A 88 -24.09 1.19 -32.89
CA PRO A 88 -23.40 1.93 -31.82
C PRO A 88 -22.79 1.07 -30.71
N HIS A 89 -23.37 -0.11 -30.43
CA HIS A 89 -22.88 -1.05 -29.41
C HIS A 89 -22.02 -2.19 -30.00
N ASN A 90 -21.45 -1.96 -31.20
CA ASN A 90 -20.52 -2.89 -31.81
C ASN A 90 -19.18 -2.87 -31.06
N GLN A 91 -18.66 -4.06 -30.76
CA GLN A 91 -17.39 -4.23 -30.06
C GLN A 91 -16.20 -3.52 -30.71
N ARG A 92 -16.17 -3.41 -32.05
CA ARG A 92 -15.10 -2.66 -32.74
C ARG A 92 -15.11 -1.19 -32.36
N ILE A 93 -16.29 -0.61 -32.12
CA ILE A 93 -16.43 0.76 -31.63
C ILE A 93 -15.91 0.85 -30.20
N TYR A 94 -16.23 -0.11 -29.33
CA TYR A 94 -15.72 -0.14 -27.95
C TYR A 94 -14.20 -0.27 -27.90
N LEU A 95 -13.61 -1.07 -28.79
CA LEU A 95 -12.16 -1.17 -28.90
C LEU A 95 -11.55 0.18 -29.29
N THR A 96 -12.15 0.91 -30.23
CA THR A 96 -11.70 2.25 -30.60
C THR A 96 -11.90 3.27 -29.47
N TYR A 97 -13.03 3.24 -28.75
CA TYR A 97 -13.25 4.07 -27.56
C TYR A 97 -12.18 3.81 -26.50
N LYS A 98 -11.83 2.53 -26.28
CA LYS A 98 -10.76 2.14 -25.36
C LYS A 98 -9.42 2.74 -25.78
N TYR A 99 -9.04 2.63 -27.06
CA TYR A 99 -7.79 3.21 -27.55
C TYR A 99 -7.75 4.74 -27.43
N LEU A 100 -8.86 5.41 -27.73
CA LEU A 100 -9.00 6.85 -27.50
C LEU A 100 -8.84 7.18 -26.02
N ALA A 101 -9.53 6.47 -25.13
CA ALA A 101 -9.43 6.68 -23.69
C ALA A 101 -8.00 6.50 -23.16
N CYS A 102 -7.30 5.42 -23.54
CA CYS A 102 -5.90 5.21 -23.20
C CYS A 102 -5.02 6.37 -23.69
N THR A 103 -5.22 6.80 -24.94
CA THR A 103 -4.38 7.82 -25.57
C THR A 103 -4.61 9.20 -24.94
N TYR A 104 -5.86 9.59 -24.68
CA TYR A 104 -6.17 10.82 -23.97
C TYR A 104 -5.64 10.82 -22.54
N HIS A 105 -5.74 9.69 -21.82
CA HIS A 105 -5.15 9.55 -20.49
C HIS A 105 -3.63 9.77 -20.52
N THR A 106 -2.91 9.14 -21.46
CA THR A 106 -1.46 9.37 -21.61
C THR A 106 -1.12 10.80 -22.04
N ASN A 107 -2.01 11.48 -22.76
CA ASN A 107 -1.84 12.87 -23.17
C ASN A 107 -2.20 13.88 -22.05
N GLY A 108 -2.66 13.40 -20.88
CA GLY A 108 -3.10 14.24 -19.76
C GLY A 108 -4.53 14.82 -19.91
N GLU A 109 -5.27 14.44 -20.95
CA GLU A 109 -6.65 14.88 -21.21
C GLU A 109 -7.66 13.95 -20.50
N TYR A 110 -7.61 13.90 -19.18
CA TYR A 110 -8.39 12.94 -18.37
C TYR A 110 -9.91 13.01 -18.57
N SER A 111 -10.49 14.20 -18.74
CA SER A 111 -11.94 14.35 -18.93
C SER A 111 -12.42 13.75 -20.25
N ARG A 112 -11.63 13.84 -21.32
CA ARG A 112 -11.95 13.18 -22.59
C ARG A 112 -11.77 11.69 -22.51
N ALA A 113 -10.72 11.24 -21.82
CA ALA A 113 -10.54 9.82 -21.56
C ALA A 113 -11.77 9.24 -20.84
N GLU A 114 -12.23 9.91 -19.78
CA GLU A 114 -13.45 9.51 -19.04
C GLU A 114 -14.70 9.48 -19.94
N GLU A 115 -14.90 10.47 -20.82
CA GLU A 115 -16.04 10.48 -21.76
C GLU A 115 -16.09 9.21 -22.64
N TYR A 116 -14.95 8.77 -23.16
CA TYR A 116 -14.90 7.56 -23.98
C TYR A 116 -15.07 6.27 -23.16
N LEU A 117 -14.59 6.23 -21.92
CA LEU A 117 -14.85 5.10 -21.02
C LEU A 117 -16.34 5.02 -20.65
N ASP A 118 -16.99 6.15 -20.37
CA ASP A 118 -18.41 6.21 -20.03
C ASP A 118 -19.28 5.70 -21.20
N LYS A 119 -18.91 6.02 -22.45
CA LYS A 119 -19.58 5.44 -23.65
C LYS A 119 -19.50 3.92 -23.72
N ILE A 120 -18.42 3.31 -23.22
CA ILE A 120 -18.29 1.84 -23.14
C ILE A 120 -19.17 1.30 -22.01
N MET A 121 -19.21 1.99 -20.87
CA MET A 121 -19.94 1.57 -19.67
C MET A 121 -21.46 1.72 -19.79
N ASP A 122 -21.95 2.76 -20.49
CA ASP A 122 -23.38 3.04 -20.68
C ASP A 122 -24.04 2.07 -21.66
N GLY A 123 -23.27 1.46 -22.55
CA GLY A 123 -23.83 0.57 -23.55
C GLY A 123 -24.00 -0.86 -23.07
N GLN A 124 -24.97 -1.55 -23.66
CA GLN A 124 -25.26 -2.96 -23.40
C GLN A 124 -24.67 -3.79 -24.54
N PRO A 125 -23.51 -4.45 -24.36
CA PRO A 125 -22.90 -5.21 -25.44
C PRO A 125 -23.76 -6.43 -25.80
N THR A 126 -24.13 -6.54 -27.07
CA THR A 126 -24.81 -7.71 -27.64
C THR A 126 -23.77 -8.72 -28.15
N ALA A 127 -22.97 -9.29 -27.26
CA ALA A 127 -21.90 -10.21 -27.65
C ALA A 127 -22.35 -11.69 -27.61
N VAL A 128 -22.13 -12.43 -28.71
CA VAL A 128 -22.33 -13.88 -28.83
C VAL A 128 -21.00 -14.53 -29.24
N GLY A 129 -20.61 -15.64 -28.59
CA GLY A 129 -19.43 -16.42 -28.97
C GLY A 129 -18.09 -15.72 -28.72
N SER A 130 -17.17 -15.75 -29.71
CA SER A 130 -15.79 -15.20 -29.63
C SER A 130 -15.72 -13.73 -29.20
N ASN A 131 -16.79 -12.98 -29.44
CA ASN A 131 -16.90 -11.57 -29.09
C ASN A 131 -16.92 -11.33 -27.57
N GLN A 132 -17.36 -12.33 -26.79
CA GLN A 132 -17.49 -12.18 -25.35
C GLN A 132 -16.11 -12.12 -24.63
N LEU A 133 -15.09 -12.85 -25.11
CA LEU A 133 -13.75 -12.84 -24.51
C LEU A 133 -13.02 -11.51 -24.75
N GLU A 134 -13.07 -10.98 -25.98
CA GLU A 134 -12.48 -9.68 -26.28
C GLU A 134 -13.18 -8.55 -25.50
N LEU A 135 -14.47 -8.70 -25.20
CA LEU A 135 -15.21 -7.76 -24.36
C LEU A 135 -14.78 -7.82 -22.88
N CYS A 136 -14.44 -9.01 -22.35
CA CYS A 136 -13.81 -9.11 -21.03
C CYS A 136 -12.50 -8.31 -20.97
N ASN A 137 -11.67 -8.40 -22.01
CA ASN A 137 -10.40 -7.66 -22.08
C ASN A 137 -10.64 -6.14 -22.16
N ILE A 138 -11.66 -5.71 -22.91
CA ILE A 138 -12.05 -4.29 -22.95
C ILE A 138 -12.45 -3.81 -21.56
N TYR A 139 -13.33 -4.53 -20.84
CA TYR A 139 -13.73 -4.12 -19.49
C TYR A 139 -12.58 -4.17 -18.48
N GLU A 140 -11.62 -5.08 -18.64
CA GLU A 140 -10.40 -5.09 -17.83
C GLU A 140 -9.55 -3.83 -18.03
N ASP A 141 -9.30 -3.46 -19.29
CA ASP A 141 -8.53 -2.27 -19.63
C ASP A 141 -9.25 -1.00 -19.13
N VAL A 142 -10.57 -0.91 -19.34
CA VAL A 142 -11.40 0.19 -18.82
C VAL A 142 -11.29 0.27 -17.29
N ALA A 143 -11.36 -0.86 -16.59
CA ALA A 143 -11.23 -0.90 -15.14
C ALA A 143 -9.85 -0.41 -14.67
N LYS A 144 -8.78 -0.84 -15.34
CA LYS A 144 -7.39 -0.40 -15.06
C LYS A 144 -7.22 1.10 -15.26
N ILE A 145 -7.84 1.68 -16.29
CA ILE A 145 -7.78 3.12 -16.54
C ILE A 145 -8.54 3.90 -15.45
N TYR A 146 -9.77 3.50 -15.12
CA TYR A 146 -10.51 4.14 -14.01
C TYR A 146 -9.77 4.01 -12.68
N TYR A 147 -9.13 2.86 -12.42
CA TYR A 147 -8.30 2.65 -11.25
C TYR A 147 -7.10 3.60 -11.20
N ALA A 148 -6.39 3.77 -12.33
CA ALA A 148 -5.30 4.74 -12.44
C ALA A 148 -5.77 6.19 -12.22
N MET A 149 -6.99 6.51 -12.64
CA MET A 149 -7.67 7.80 -12.36
C MET A 149 -8.19 7.92 -10.93
N SER A 150 -7.94 6.95 -10.04
CA SER A 150 -8.49 6.87 -8.68
C SER A 150 -10.03 6.80 -8.60
N ASN A 151 -10.70 6.48 -9.71
CA ASN A 151 -12.15 6.27 -9.75
C ASN A 151 -12.49 4.80 -9.45
N ASN A 152 -12.27 4.41 -8.19
CA ASN A 152 -12.42 3.03 -7.72
C ASN A 152 -13.84 2.48 -7.90
N LYS A 153 -14.87 3.35 -7.85
CA LYS A 153 -16.27 2.95 -8.06
C LYS A 153 -16.52 2.47 -9.49
N LYS A 154 -16.12 3.27 -10.49
CA LYS A 154 -16.26 2.88 -11.90
C LYS A 154 -15.35 1.70 -12.24
N ALA A 155 -14.13 1.65 -11.69
CA ALA A 155 -13.24 0.50 -11.85
C ALA A 155 -13.87 -0.81 -11.35
N LEU A 156 -14.50 -0.77 -10.17
CA LEU A 156 -15.21 -1.93 -9.62
C LEU A 156 -16.40 -2.34 -10.50
N GLU A 157 -17.16 -1.37 -11.02
CA GLU A 157 -18.27 -1.63 -11.94
C GLU A 157 -17.79 -2.29 -13.25
N SER A 158 -16.71 -1.81 -13.84
CA SER A 158 -16.10 -2.42 -15.02
C SER A 158 -15.66 -3.87 -14.76
N TYR A 159 -15.04 -4.16 -13.62
CA TYR A 159 -14.73 -5.54 -13.25
C TYR A 159 -15.99 -6.39 -12.98
N ARG A 160 -17.09 -5.81 -12.47
CA ARG A 160 -18.38 -6.52 -12.36
C ARG A 160 -18.91 -6.91 -13.74
N ARG A 161 -18.84 -6.02 -14.74
CA ARG A 161 -19.23 -6.33 -16.13
C ARG A 161 -18.35 -7.44 -16.72
N LYS A 162 -17.03 -7.38 -16.52
CA LYS A 162 -16.11 -8.46 -16.91
C LYS A 162 -16.52 -9.79 -16.27
N MET A 163 -16.76 -9.80 -14.97
CA MET A 163 -17.15 -10.98 -14.19
C MET A 163 -18.48 -11.58 -14.68
N GLU A 164 -19.50 -10.75 -14.96
CA GLU A 164 -20.79 -11.20 -15.50
C GLU A 164 -20.62 -11.96 -16.82
N ILE A 165 -19.76 -11.46 -17.70
CA ILE A 165 -19.45 -12.12 -18.97
C ILE A 165 -18.67 -13.41 -18.74
N GLN A 166 -17.66 -13.40 -17.86
CA GLN A 166 -16.90 -14.61 -17.51
C GLN A 166 -17.81 -15.72 -16.97
N LEU A 167 -18.77 -15.39 -16.10
CA LEU A 167 -19.76 -16.34 -15.56
C LEU A 167 -20.69 -16.90 -16.65
N HIS A 168 -20.93 -16.14 -17.72
CA HIS A 168 -21.75 -16.58 -18.86
C HIS A 168 -20.97 -17.45 -19.86
N ILE A 169 -19.72 -17.09 -20.19
CA ILE A 169 -18.87 -17.85 -21.14
C ILE A 169 -18.38 -19.15 -20.51
N LEU A 170 -17.89 -19.06 -19.28
CA LEU A 170 -17.10 -20.10 -18.65
C LEU A 170 -18.02 -20.85 -17.70
N HIS A 171 -18.38 -22.09 -18.07
CA HIS A 171 -19.05 -23.02 -17.17
C HIS A 171 -18.10 -23.44 -16.02
N LEU A 172 -17.92 -22.52 -15.06
CA LEU A 172 -17.25 -22.63 -13.76
C LEU A 172 -15.72 -22.78 -13.72
N HIS A 173 -15.17 -22.10 -12.70
CA HIS A 173 -13.84 -22.28 -12.11
C HIS A 173 -12.65 -22.17 -13.07
N THR A 174 -12.37 -20.94 -13.52
CA THR A 174 -11.11 -20.65 -14.20
C THR A 174 -10.21 -19.72 -13.36
N PRO A 175 -8.89 -19.80 -13.53
CA PRO A 175 -7.97 -18.86 -12.88
C PRO A 175 -8.31 -17.40 -13.15
N GLU A 176 -8.77 -17.05 -14.36
CA GLU A 176 -9.08 -15.67 -14.75
C GLU A 176 -10.29 -15.09 -13.99
N LEU A 177 -11.25 -15.93 -13.60
CA LEU A 177 -12.37 -15.51 -12.75
C LEU A 177 -11.90 -15.30 -11.30
N ALA A 178 -10.99 -16.15 -10.81
CA ALA A 178 -10.40 -15.99 -9.48
C ALA A 178 -9.56 -14.71 -9.38
N GLU A 179 -8.78 -14.40 -10.41
CA GLU A 179 -8.02 -13.14 -10.53
C GLU A 179 -8.98 -11.94 -10.53
N THR A 180 -10.07 -12.01 -11.30
CA THR A 180 -11.07 -10.94 -11.35
C THR A 180 -11.68 -10.68 -9.97
N TYR A 181 -12.06 -11.73 -9.23
CA TYR A 181 -12.51 -11.58 -7.85
C TYR A 181 -11.42 -11.00 -6.93
N ASN A 182 -10.17 -11.44 -7.05
CA ASN A 182 -9.09 -10.90 -6.24
C ASN A 182 -8.89 -9.40 -6.49
N THR A 183 -8.89 -8.96 -7.75
CA THR A 183 -8.76 -7.55 -8.12
C THR A 183 -9.93 -6.71 -7.62
N MET A 184 -11.17 -7.21 -7.74
CA MET A 184 -12.34 -6.55 -7.16
C MET A 184 -12.20 -6.41 -5.63
N GLY A 185 -11.68 -7.44 -4.95
CA GLY A 185 -11.39 -7.39 -3.52
C GLY A 185 -10.38 -6.29 -3.15
N VAL A 186 -9.31 -6.16 -3.92
CA VAL A 186 -8.29 -5.10 -3.74
C VAL A 186 -8.91 -3.71 -3.94
N ILE A 187 -9.75 -3.52 -4.94
CA ILE A 187 -10.44 -2.24 -5.17
C ILE A 187 -11.37 -1.90 -3.99
N CYS A 188 -12.15 -2.86 -3.50
CA CYS A 188 -12.98 -2.67 -2.31
C CYS A 188 -12.15 -2.33 -1.07
N GLN A 189 -10.97 -2.95 -0.90
CA GLN A 189 -10.06 -2.65 0.20
C GLN A 189 -9.56 -1.19 0.18
N GLN A 190 -9.33 -0.63 -1.01
CA GLN A 190 -8.92 0.77 -1.17
C GLN A 190 -10.07 1.76 -0.95
N MET A 191 -11.31 1.31 -1.12
CA MET A 191 -12.51 2.07 -0.76
C MET A 191 -12.89 1.90 0.72
N ASP A 192 -12.07 1.20 1.51
CA ASP A 192 -12.35 0.77 2.90
C ASP A 192 -13.65 -0.04 3.07
N GLU A 193 -14.14 -0.67 2.00
CA GLU A 193 -15.27 -1.60 2.00
C GLU A 193 -14.80 -3.02 2.42
N ASN A 194 -14.25 -3.14 3.63
CA ASN A 194 -13.57 -4.35 4.12
C ASN A 194 -14.42 -5.65 4.03
N LEU A 195 -15.72 -5.57 4.34
CA LEU A 195 -16.61 -6.73 4.26
C LEU A 195 -16.87 -7.19 2.81
N GLN A 196 -16.98 -6.24 1.88
CA GLN A 196 -17.16 -6.56 0.46
C GLN A 196 -15.87 -7.13 -0.13
N ALA A 197 -14.71 -6.56 0.24
CA ALA A 197 -13.41 -7.10 -0.11
C ALA A 197 -13.26 -8.56 0.34
N LEU A 198 -13.65 -8.86 1.58
CA LEU A 198 -13.61 -10.21 2.13
C LEU A 198 -14.49 -11.20 1.36
N ASP A 199 -15.70 -10.80 0.93
CA ASP A 199 -16.58 -11.64 0.13
C ASP A 199 -15.93 -12.01 -1.22
N TYR A 200 -15.34 -11.03 -1.91
CA TYR A 200 -14.64 -11.28 -3.16
C TYR A 200 -13.39 -12.15 -2.97
N PHE A 201 -12.57 -11.91 -1.95
CA PHE A 201 -11.42 -12.77 -1.67
C PHE A 201 -11.83 -14.19 -1.32
N LYS A 202 -12.94 -14.42 -0.60
CA LYS A 202 -13.48 -15.76 -0.35
C LYS A 202 -13.93 -16.46 -1.64
N LYS A 203 -14.56 -15.73 -2.56
CA LYS A 203 -14.93 -16.26 -3.88
C LYS A 203 -13.71 -16.64 -4.71
N SER A 204 -12.69 -15.77 -4.73
CA SER A 204 -11.39 -16.04 -5.38
C SER A 204 -10.72 -17.27 -4.78
N LEU A 205 -10.61 -17.35 -3.45
CA LEU A 205 -10.02 -18.47 -2.73
C LEU A 205 -10.73 -19.79 -3.05
N LYS A 206 -12.06 -19.80 -3.08
CA LYS A 206 -12.85 -21.00 -3.40
C LYS A 206 -12.52 -21.54 -4.80
N ILE A 207 -12.29 -20.66 -5.77
CA ILE A 207 -11.90 -21.07 -7.13
C ILE A 207 -10.46 -21.55 -7.13
N ASN A 208 -9.54 -20.77 -6.55
CA ASN A 208 -8.11 -21.09 -6.49
C ASN A 208 -7.82 -22.44 -5.84
N LEU A 209 -8.57 -22.81 -4.79
CA LEU A 209 -8.45 -24.13 -4.15
C LEU A 209 -8.85 -25.32 -5.03
N VAL A 210 -9.63 -25.08 -6.10
CA VAL A 210 -10.09 -26.12 -7.04
C VAL A 210 -9.17 -26.18 -8.27
N VAL A 211 -8.73 -25.02 -8.77
CA VAL A 211 -8.05 -24.92 -10.07
C VAL A 211 -6.53 -24.88 -9.95
N LEU A 212 -6.00 -24.35 -8.85
CA LEU A 212 -4.57 -24.21 -8.64
C LEU A 212 -4.03 -25.36 -7.79
N LYS A 213 -2.72 -25.59 -7.92
CA LYS A 213 -2.01 -26.47 -6.98
C LYS A 213 -1.90 -25.77 -5.63
N SER A 214 -1.75 -26.56 -4.56
CA SER A 214 -1.68 -26.05 -3.20
C SER A 214 -0.48 -25.13 -2.92
N ASP A 215 0.52 -25.12 -3.79
CA ASP A 215 1.74 -24.34 -3.76
C ASP A 215 1.74 -23.13 -4.70
N ASP A 216 0.60 -22.77 -5.29
CA ASP A 216 0.52 -21.65 -6.24
C ASP A 216 0.66 -20.27 -5.57
N LEU A 217 1.42 -19.36 -6.21
CA LEU A 217 1.65 -18.01 -5.71
C LEU A 217 0.38 -17.14 -5.72
N ASP A 218 -0.58 -17.41 -6.62
CA ASP A 218 -1.85 -16.69 -6.67
C ASP A 218 -2.74 -17.04 -5.47
N LEU A 219 -2.69 -18.31 -5.04
CA LEU A 219 -3.31 -18.76 -3.79
C LEU A 219 -2.69 -18.05 -2.59
N ALA A 220 -1.36 -17.93 -2.56
CA ALA A 220 -0.65 -17.20 -1.50
C ALA A 220 -0.99 -15.70 -1.47
N THR A 221 -1.19 -15.09 -2.64
CA THR A 221 -1.62 -13.69 -2.76
C THR A 221 -3.02 -13.49 -2.21
N THR A 222 -3.94 -14.41 -2.52
CA THR A 222 -5.31 -14.40 -1.98
C THR A 222 -5.30 -14.48 -0.45
N TYR A 223 -4.51 -15.42 0.11
CA TYR A 223 -4.35 -15.54 1.57
C TYR A 223 -3.77 -14.28 2.21
N ASN A 224 -2.72 -13.69 1.62
CA ASN A 224 -2.15 -12.45 2.12
C ASN A 224 -3.18 -11.31 2.16
N ASN A 225 -3.98 -11.17 1.11
CA ASN A 225 -5.01 -10.12 1.03
C ASN A 225 -6.11 -10.35 2.08
N MET A 226 -6.55 -11.59 2.28
CA MET A 226 -7.49 -11.94 3.36
C MET A 226 -6.92 -11.63 4.74
N GLY A 227 -5.65 -11.95 4.99
CA GLY A 227 -4.97 -11.62 6.24
C GLY A 227 -4.98 -10.12 6.53
N ALA A 228 -4.71 -9.30 5.51
CA ALA A 228 -4.73 -7.84 5.63
C ALA A 228 -6.14 -7.29 5.94
N ILE A 229 -7.20 -7.89 5.37
CA ILE A 229 -8.57 -7.49 5.68
C ILE A 229 -8.96 -7.88 7.11
N TYR A 230 -8.64 -9.09 7.56
CA TYR A 230 -8.91 -9.48 8.95
C TYR A 230 -8.15 -8.61 9.95
N TYR A 231 -6.92 -8.18 9.62
CA TYR A 231 -6.20 -7.18 10.40
C TYR A 231 -6.96 -5.86 10.50
N LYS A 232 -7.45 -5.32 9.37
CA LYS A 232 -8.28 -4.10 9.35
C LYS A 232 -9.61 -4.23 10.12
N LEU A 233 -10.08 -5.46 10.34
CA LEU A 233 -11.30 -5.77 11.09
C LEU A 233 -11.01 -6.16 12.55
N ASP A 234 -9.77 -6.00 13.02
CA ASP A 234 -9.30 -6.38 14.36
C ASP A 234 -9.48 -7.86 14.72
N ASP A 235 -9.69 -8.74 13.73
CA ASP A 235 -9.70 -10.20 13.90
C ASP A 235 -8.28 -10.75 13.70
N TYR A 236 -7.39 -10.39 14.63
CA TYR A 236 -5.97 -10.75 14.55
C TYR A 236 -5.71 -12.26 14.50
N PRO A 237 -6.44 -13.14 15.22
CA PRO A 237 -6.25 -14.58 15.11
C PRO A 237 -6.47 -15.11 13.69
N LYS A 238 -7.54 -14.66 12.99
CA LYS A 238 -7.73 -15.03 11.58
C LYS A 238 -6.69 -14.38 10.68
N ALA A 239 -6.31 -13.13 10.93
CA ALA A 239 -5.25 -12.48 10.16
C ALA A 239 -3.96 -13.32 10.18
N ILE A 240 -3.55 -13.81 11.36
CA ILE A 240 -2.41 -14.70 11.54
C ILE A 240 -2.60 -16.00 10.76
N GLU A 241 -3.76 -16.67 10.86
CA GLU A 241 -4.04 -17.91 10.13
C GLU A 241 -3.80 -17.75 8.61
N TYR A 242 -4.35 -16.68 8.03
CA TYR A 242 -4.21 -16.40 6.61
C TYR A 242 -2.78 -15.99 6.23
N PHE A 243 -2.10 -15.17 7.03
CA PHE A 243 -0.70 -14.81 6.78
C PHE A 243 0.23 -16.02 6.89
N VAL A 244 0.01 -16.95 7.82
CA VAL A 244 0.79 -18.18 7.95
C VAL A 244 0.62 -19.09 6.73
N ASN A 245 -0.61 -19.21 6.20
CA ASN A 245 -0.86 -19.95 4.96
C ASN A 245 -0.15 -19.31 3.76
N ALA A 246 -0.19 -17.98 3.63
CA ALA A 246 0.56 -17.26 2.60
C ALA A 246 2.07 -17.44 2.76
N LEU A 247 2.58 -17.38 4.00
CA LEU A 247 3.99 -17.52 4.33
C LEU A 247 4.50 -18.88 3.89
N ARG A 248 3.82 -19.97 4.25
CA ARG A 248 4.20 -21.33 3.87
C ARG A 248 4.40 -21.48 2.36
N ILE A 249 3.46 -20.95 1.56
CA ILE A 249 3.51 -21.07 0.10
C ILE A 249 4.62 -20.19 -0.48
N LYS A 250 4.72 -18.92 -0.05
CA LYS A 250 5.75 -18.00 -0.57
C LYS A 250 7.15 -18.43 -0.19
N THR A 251 7.36 -18.93 1.03
CA THR A 251 8.66 -19.47 1.45
C THR A 251 9.07 -20.67 0.60
N ALA A 252 8.15 -21.60 0.30
CA ALA A 252 8.44 -22.77 -0.51
C ALA A 252 8.82 -22.44 -1.97
N ASN A 253 8.25 -21.37 -2.54
CA ASN A 253 8.44 -21.00 -3.95
C ASN A 253 9.54 -19.96 -4.18
N LEU A 254 9.68 -18.98 -3.26
CA LEU A 254 10.54 -17.81 -3.43
C LEU A 254 11.79 -17.85 -2.56
N GLY A 255 11.82 -18.72 -1.55
CA GLY A 255 12.88 -18.79 -0.54
C GLY A 255 12.64 -17.87 0.66
N GLU A 256 13.31 -18.18 1.78
CA GLU A 256 13.10 -17.49 3.07
C GLU A 256 13.51 -16.02 3.07
N SER A 257 14.52 -15.66 2.27
CA SER A 257 15.05 -14.29 2.19
C SER A 257 14.29 -13.38 1.22
N HIS A 258 13.22 -13.87 0.58
CA HIS A 258 12.47 -13.06 -0.38
C HIS A 258 11.74 -11.91 0.34
N PRO A 259 11.74 -10.66 -0.18
CA PRO A 259 11.14 -9.51 0.51
C PRO A 259 9.68 -9.69 0.93
N THR A 260 8.88 -10.40 0.12
CA THR A 260 7.47 -10.68 0.45
C THR A 260 7.30 -11.69 1.59
N VAL A 261 8.27 -12.58 1.78
CA VAL A 261 8.31 -13.55 2.89
C VAL A 261 8.72 -12.84 4.18
N VAL A 262 9.75 -12.01 4.12
CA VAL A 262 10.17 -11.12 5.21
C VAL A 262 8.99 -10.27 5.71
N LYS A 263 8.25 -9.62 4.79
CA LYS A 263 7.08 -8.82 5.15
C LYS A 263 5.99 -9.62 5.88
N LEU A 264 5.79 -10.89 5.51
CA LEU A 264 4.84 -11.76 6.19
C LEU A 264 5.30 -12.14 7.60
N TYR A 265 6.59 -12.43 7.79
CA TYR A 265 7.15 -12.61 9.13
C TYR A 265 6.94 -11.38 10.01
N GLU A 266 7.18 -10.17 9.49
CA GLU A 266 6.97 -8.91 10.22
C GLU A 266 5.51 -8.74 10.64
N ASN A 267 4.57 -8.93 9.71
CA ASN A 267 3.15 -8.81 9.99
C ASN A 267 2.72 -9.81 11.07
N ILE A 268 3.15 -11.07 10.98
CA ILE A 268 2.78 -12.10 11.97
C ILE A 268 3.40 -11.80 13.34
N ALA A 269 4.66 -11.36 13.38
CA ALA A 269 5.34 -11.00 14.65
C ALA A 269 4.61 -9.84 15.36
N SER A 270 4.25 -8.80 14.61
CA SER A 270 3.51 -7.66 15.12
C SER A 270 2.12 -8.05 15.64
N LEU A 271 1.41 -8.95 14.97
CA LEU A 271 0.10 -9.43 15.43
C LEU A 271 0.19 -10.24 16.72
N TYR A 272 1.20 -11.11 16.85
CA TYR A 272 1.43 -11.82 18.12
C TYR A 272 1.76 -10.87 19.26
N HIS A 273 2.51 -9.79 18.99
CA HIS A 273 2.79 -8.76 19.98
C HIS A 273 1.52 -8.03 20.42
N ILE A 274 0.65 -7.63 19.48
CA ILE A 274 -0.66 -7.01 19.79
C ILE A 274 -1.53 -7.94 20.65
N LEU A 275 -1.50 -9.24 20.37
CA LEU A 275 -2.22 -10.27 21.13
C LEU A 275 -1.57 -10.62 22.48
N GLN A 276 -0.49 -9.94 22.88
CA GLN A 276 0.26 -10.21 24.11
C GLN A 276 0.84 -11.65 24.15
N GLU A 277 1.04 -12.27 23.00
CA GLU A 277 1.72 -13.56 22.85
C GLU A 277 3.23 -13.34 22.63
N SER A 278 3.89 -12.71 23.61
CA SER A 278 5.28 -12.24 23.53
C SER A 278 6.28 -13.31 23.09
N THR A 279 6.10 -14.57 23.53
CA THR A 279 6.98 -15.68 23.16
C THR A 279 6.95 -15.96 21.65
N LYS A 280 5.76 -16.04 21.06
CA LYS A 280 5.62 -16.25 19.61
C LYS A 280 6.08 -15.03 18.82
N ALA A 281 5.78 -13.82 19.30
CA ALA A 281 6.29 -12.60 18.66
C ALA A 281 7.83 -12.61 18.58
N LEU A 282 8.49 -12.94 19.70
CA LEU A 282 9.96 -13.07 19.75
C LEU A 282 10.49 -14.17 18.82
N GLU A 283 9.84 -15.33 18.72
CA GLU A 283 10.24 -16.39 17.78
C GLU A 283 10.26 -15.89 16.32
N TYR A 284 9.23 -15.13 15.90
CA TYR A 284 9.16 -14.58 14.54
C TYR A 284 10.17 -13.45 14.33
N TYR A 285 10.35 -12.55 15.31
CA TYR A 285 11.35 -11.49 15.21
C TYR A 285 12.80 -12.03 15.23
N GLN A 286 13.07 -13.11 15.96
CA GLN A 286 14.37 -13.78 15.93
C GLN A 286 14.65 -14.44 14.58
N LYS A 287 13.64 -15.04 13.94
CA LYS A 287 13.76 -15.53 12.56
C LYS A 287 14.08 -14.40 11.59
N LEU A 288 13.36 -13.28 11.67
CA LEU A 288 13.67 -12.09 10.88
C LEU A 288 15.11 -11.63 11.09
N LEU A 289 15.56 -11.54 12.34
CA LEU A 289 16.90 -11.14 12.67
C LEU A 289 17.95 -12.03 11.97
N HIS A 290 17.75 -13.35 11.96
CA HIS A 290 18.62 -14.27 11.24
C HIS A 290 18.61 -14.07 9.71
N LEU A 291 17.46 -13.75 9.13
CA LEU A 291 17.33 -13.49 7.69
C LEU A 291 18.06 -12.21 7.26
N HIS A 292 18.06 -11.17 8.10
CA HIS A 292 18.74 -9.90 7.81
C HIS A 292 20.23 -9.89 8.20
N GLN A 293 20.71 -10.85 9.00
CA GLN A 293 22.12 -10.92 9.42
C GLN A 293 23.11 -11.11 8.26
N SER A 294 22.68 -11.69 7.14
CA SER A 294 23.52 -11.89 5.95
C SER A 294 23.53 -10.71 4.98
N ASP A 295 22.63 -9.75 5.11
CA ASP A 295 22.48 -8.65 4.15
C ASP A 295 22.83 -7.29 4.78
N VAL A 296 24.04 -6.81 4.47
CA VAL A 296 24.54 -5.51 4.93
C VAL A 296 23.73 -4.35 4.34
N SER A 297 22.89 -4.58 3.32
CA SER A 297 22.12 -3.53 2.65
C SER A 297 20.72 -3.25 3.26
N ASP A 298 20.16 -4.16 4.07
CA ASP A 298 18.80 -4.03 4.63
C ASP A 298 18.76 -3.65 6.12
N GLN A 299 19.40 -2.53 6.44
CA GLN A 299 19.74 -2.10 7.81
C GLN A 299 18.66 -1.25 8.51
N PRO A 300 17.82 -0.44 7.82
CA PRO A 300 16.65 0.19 8.42
C PRO A 300 15.63 -0.83 8.95
N SER A 301 15.52 -1.98 8.29
CA SER A 301 14.67 -3.09 8.74
C SER A 301 15.25 -3.72 10.01
N LEU A 302 16.57 -3.85 10.11
CA LEU A 302 17.27 -4.37 11.28
C LEU A 302 17.03 -3.51 12.54
N ALA A 303 17.14 -2.18 12.44
CA ALA A 303 16.86 -1.27 13.55
C ALA A 303 15.43 -1.42 14.07
N LYS A 304 14.45 -1.56 13.17
CA LYS A 304 13.03 -1.79 13.50
C LYS A 304 12.81 -3.13 14.20
N ILE A 305 13.48 -4.19 13.76
CA ILE A 305 13.40 -5.52 14.38
C ILE A 305 13.96 -5.46 15.80
N TYR A 306 15.16 -4.90 15.99
CA TYR A 306 15.76 -4.74 17.32
C TYR A 306 14.87 -3.92 18.25
N ASN A 307 14.31 -2.82 17.76
CA ASN A 307 13.41 -1.98 18.55
C ASN A 307 12.14 -2.74 18.97
N SER A 308 11.57 -3.53 18.06
CA SER A 308 10.38 -4.34 18.37
C SER A 308 10.67 -5.42 19.42
N ILE A 309 11.83 -6.09 19.32
CA ILE A 309 12.28 -7.06 20.32
C ILE A 309 12.51 -6.38 21.68
N ALA A 310 13.15 -5.21 21.68
CA ALA A 310 13.43 -4.45 22.89
C ALA A 310 12.15 -4.02 23.62
N ILE A 311 11.13 -3.54 22.87
CA ILE A 311 9.81 -3.19 23.42
C ILE A 311 9.15 -4.41 24.08
N ILE A 312 9.20 -5.58 23.44
CA ILE A 312 8.65 -6.80 24.04
C ILE A 312 9.36 -7.14 25.36
N TYR A 313 10.68 -7.06 25.43
CA TYR A 313 11.40 -7.29 26.68
C TYR A 313 11.11 -6.21 27.74
N LEU A 314 10.90 -4.96 27.33
CA LEU A 314 10.50 -3.86 28.21
C LEU A 314 9.14 -4.15 28.86
N GLU A 315 8.15 -4.61 28.08
CA GLU A 315 6.82 -5.01 28.58
C GLU A 315 6.90 -6.22 29.52
N LEU A 316 7.81 -7.17 29.24
CA LEU A 316 8.10 -8.30 30.12
C LEU A 316 8.91 -7.91 31.37
N SER A 317 9.28 -6.63 31.53
CA SER A 317 10.14 -6.12 32.61
C SER A 317 11.54 -6.75 32.66
N ASP A 318 12.01 -7.34 31.57
CA ASP A 318 13.40 -7.77 31.39
C ASP A 318 14.23 -6.59 30.87
N PHE A 319 14.47 -5.63 31.76
CA PHE A 319 15.19 -4.39 31.44
C PHE A 319 16.62 -4.61 30.92
N PRO A 320 17.41 -5.59 31.41
CA PRO A 320 18.72 -5.89 30.83
C PRO A 320 18.66 -6.33 29.37
N SER A 321 17.72 -7.23 29.02
CA SER A 321 17.55 -7.66 27.63
C SER A 321 17.01 -6.53 26.75
N ALA A 322 16.03 -5.77 27.24
CA ALA A 322 15.49 -4.61 26.54
C ALA A 322 16.59 -3.58 26.23
N LEU A 323 17.40 -3.23 27.23
CA LEU A 323 18.52 -2.29 27.09
C LEU A 323 19.50 -2.75 26.01
N LYS A 324 19.90 -4.02 26.05
CA LYS A 324 20.81 -4.59 25.04
C LYS A 324 20.27 -4.39 23.61
N TYR A 325 19.00 -4.69 23.37
CA TYR A 325 18.41 -4.55 22.04
C TYR A 325 18.18 -3.09 21.64
N PHE A 326 17.82 -2.20 22.57
CA PHE A 326 17.76 -0.75 22.27
C PHE A 326 19.13 -0.17 21.95
N GLU A 327 20.19 -0.59 22.64
CA GLU A 327 21.57 -0.19 22.32
C GLU A 327 21.97 -0.67 20.91
N GLN A 328 21.55 -1.86 20.49
CA GLN A 328 21.75 -2.34 19.12
C GLN A 328 20.96 -1.53 18.09
N THR A 329 19.71 -1.14 18.38
CA THR A 329 18.95 -0.21 17.54
C THR A 329 19.70 1.12 17.38
N LEU A 330 20.21 1.67 18.48
CA LEU A 330 20.95 2.93 18.48
C LEU A 330 22.27 2.83 17.68
N GLU A 331 23.01 1.73 17.82
CA GLU A 331 24.23 1.47 17.06
C GLU A 331 23.97 1.48 15.55
N VAL A 332 22.88 0.83 15.11
CA VAL A 332 22.47 0.83 13.69
C VAL A 332 22.12 2.25 13.25
N ASN A 333 21.28 2.98 13.99
CA ASN A 333 20.89 4.34 13.62
C ASN A 333 22.10 5.30 13.52
N ASN A 334 23.01 5.24 14.50
CA ASN A 334 24.23 6.07 14.52
C ASN A 334 25.16 5.78 13.33
N ARG A 335 25.32 4.49 12.98
CA ARG A 335 26.18 4.08 11.87
C ARG A 335 25.71 4.63 10.52
N PHE A 336 24.40 4.81 10.35
CA PHE A 336 23.80 5.23 9.08
C PHE A 336 23.38 6.70 9.06
N LEU A 337 23.95 7.51 9.96
CA LEU A 337 23.80 8.97 9.96
C LEU A 337 22.33 9.42 10.00
N VAL A 338 21.49 8.70 10.75
CA VAL A 338 20.23 9.30 11.22
C VAL A 338 20.64 10.58 11.95
N ASP A 339 20.01 11.70 11.61
CA ASP A 339 20.28 12.97 12.26
C ASP A 339 20.15 12.75 13.78
N PRO A 340 21.17 13.08 14.60
CA PRO A 340 21.06 12.95 16.05
C PRO A 340 19.86 13.72 16.63
N ASP A 341 19.36 14.73 15.91
CA ASP A 341 18.16 15.49 16.24
C ASP A 341 16.87 14.94 15.58
N ASP A 342 16.89 13.75 14.97
CA ASP A 342 15.72 13.16 14.33
C ASP A 342 14.61 12.88 15.37
N PRO A 343 13.39 13.41 15.20
CA PRO A 343 12.29 13.22 16.14
C PRO A 343 11.93 11.76 16.40
N SER A 344 12.23 10.84 15.47
CA SER A 344 11.98 9.41 15.62
C SER A 344 12.88 8.73 16.66
N LEU A 345 13.97 9.38 17.11
CA LEU A 345 14.87 8.87 18.15
C LEU A 345 14.37 9.14 19.57
N ALA A 346 13.46 10.10 19.78
CA ALA A 346 12.96 10.43 21.12
C ALA A 346 12.34 9.22 21.86
N PRO A 347 11.45 8.40 21.24
CA PRO A 347 10.93 7.20 21.91
C PRO A 347 12.03 6.18 22.26
N LEU A 348 13.04 6.04 21.41
CA LEU A 348 14.18 5.14 21.66
C LEU A 348 14.99 5.61 22.88
N PHE A 349 15.36 6.89 22.92
CA PHE A 349 16.09 7.45 24.08
C PHE A 349 15.28 7.37 25.36
N SER A 350 13.97 7.68 25.30
CA SER A 350 13.09 7.57 26.46
C SER A 350 13.06 6.14 27.01
N ASN A 351 12.94 5.14 26.14
CA ASN A 351 12.94 3.72 26.52
C ASN A 351 14.29 3.25 27.06
N ILE A 352 15.41 3.69 26.47
CA ILE A 352 16.75 3.41 27.02
C ILE A 352 16.88 4.03 28.43
N GLY A 353 16.41 5.27 28.60
CA GLY A 353 16.38 5.96 29.89
C GLY A 353 15.58 5.20 30.95
N ILE A 354 14.40 4.68 30.60
CA ILE A 354 13.59 3.81 31.47
C ILE A 354 14.36 2.54 31.84
N CYS A 355 14.99 1.87 30.87
CA CYS A 355 15.77 0.66 31.16
C CYS A 355 16.96 0.95 32.08
N CYS A 356 17.69 2.06 31.86
CA CYS A 356 18.80 2.48 32.71
C CYS A 356 18.33 2.80 34.13
N LEU A 357 17.20 3.49 34.27
CA LEU A 357 16.57 3.80 35.54
C LEU A 357 16.24 2.53 36.34
N GLN A 358 15.63 1.53 35.69
CA GLN A 358 15.23 0.28 36.34
C GLN A 358 16.41 -0.65 36.66
N THR A 359 17.50 -0.55 35.90
CA THR A 359 18.74 -1.30 36.15
C THR A 359 19.70 -0.60 37.13
N GLY A 360 19.37 0.61 37.57
CA GLY A 360 20.13 1.38 38.56
C GLY A 360 21.25 2.27 37.98
N ASP A 361 21.41 2.34 36.65
CA ASP A 361 22.31 3.30 36.00
C ASP A 361 21.61 4.65 35.85
N TYR A 362 21.43 5.32 36.99
CA TYR A 362 20.75 6.62 37.04
C TYR A 362 21.48 7.67 36.21
N THR A 363 22.82 7.60 36.14
CA THR A 363 23.65 8.52 35.35
C THR A 363 23.29 8.47 33.87
N LYS A 364 23.26 7.28 33.27
CA LYS A 364 22.82 7.13 31.87
C LYS A 364 21.36 7.49 31.69
N ALA A 365 20.49 7.14 32.65
CA ALA A 365 19.08 7.50 32.59
C ALA A 365 18.87 9.03 32.46
N SER A 366 19.63 9.83 33.22
CA SER A 366 19.61 11.29 33.13
C SER A 366 19.93 11.78 31.73
N VAL A 367 21.05 11.29 31.16
CA VAL A 367 21.52 11.68 29.83
C VAL A 367 20.46 11.39 28.77
N TYR A 368 19.88 10.19 28.77
CA TYR A 368 18.88 9.82 27.76
C TYR A 368 17.55 10.56 27.94
N PHE A 369 17.11 10.85 29.17
CA PHE A 369 15.92 11.68 29.38
C PHE A 369 16.16 13.14 28.96
N GLU A 370 17.36 13.67 29.18
CA GLU A 370 17.74 15.02 28.72
C GLU A 370 17.77 15.10 27.18
N GLN A 371 18.35 14.10 26.51
CA GLN A 371 18.33 13.99 25.05
C GLN A 371 16.91 13.87 24.48
N THR A 372 16.07 13.05 25.13
CA THR A 372 14.64 12.94 24.77
C THR A 372 13.95 14.29 24.86
N LEU A 373 14.16 15.00 25.98
CA LEU A 373 13.55 16.31 26.23
C LEU A 373 14.02 17.36 25.22
N GLU A 374 15.30 17.36 24.84
CA GLU A 374 15.87 18.27 23.85
C GLU A 374 15.21 18.09 22.48
N ILE A 375 15.13 16.84 21.99
CA ILE A 375 14.49 16.52 20.71
C ILE A 375 13.01 16.92 20.75
N GLU A 376 12.28 16.50 21.79
CA GLU A 376 10.85 16.77 21.89
C GLU A 376 10.56 18.27 21.92
N SER A 377 11.34 19.02 22.72
CA SER A 377 11.18 20.48 22.87
C SER A 377 11.48 21.24 21.58
N LYS A 378 12.46 20.76 20.80
CA LYS A 378 12.88 21.40 19.54
C LYS A 378 11.90 21.15 18.41
N HIS A 379 11.28 19.97 18.34
CA HIS A 379 10.52 19.54 17.15
C HIS A 379 9.01 19.57 17.31
N PHE A 380 8.46 19.36 18.52
CA PHE A 380 7.01 19.25 18.72
C PHE A 380 6.39 20.48 19.42
N GLY A 381 7.23 21.41 19.89
CA GLY A 381 6.79 22.63 20.55
C GLY A 381 6.55 22.45 22.06
N PRO A 382 6.31 23.55 22.79
CA PRO A 382 6.34 23.55 24.26
C PRO A 382 5.17 22.84 24.95
N ASP A 383 4.07 22.61 24.23
CA ASP A 383 2.85 21.99 24.75
C ASP A 383 2.61 20.58 24.15
N ASP A 384 3.64 19.93 23.60
CA ASP A 384 3.47 18.58 23.06
C ASP A 384 3.17 17.54 24.15
N SER A 385 2.28 16.59 23.83
CA SER A 385 1.84 15.54 24.75
C SER A 385 2.97 14.60 25.20
N SER A 386 4.01 14.39 24.39
CA SER A 386 5.15 13.54 24.75
C SER A 386 5.96 14.09 25.92
N LEU A 387 6.12 15.42 25.99
CA LEU A 387 6.92 16.13 27.00
C LEU A 387 6.47 15.83 28.44
N HIS A 388 5.15 15.66 28.67
CA HIS A 388 4.68 15.37 30.02
C HIS A 388 5.18 14.01 30.54
N THR A 389 5.40 13.05 29.64
CA THR A 389 5.89 11.71 29.98
C THR A 389 7.37 11.76 30.29
N THR A 390 8.14 12.53 29.50
CA THR A 390 9.57 12.75 29.74
C THR A 390 9.81 13.46 31.07
N TYR A 391 9.06 14.54 31.38
CA TYR A 391 9.14 15.20 32.69
C TYR A 391 8.74 14.29 33.85
N TYR A 392 7.75 13.40 33.64
CA TYR A 392 7.39 12.42 34.66
C TYR A 392 8.54 11.45 34.94
N ASN A 393 9.20 10.94 33.90
CA ASN A 393 10.34 10.04 34.04
C ASN A 393 11.54 10.73 34.72
N ILE A 394 11.81 12.01 34.40
CA ILE A 394 12.81 12.83 35.09
C ILE A 394 12.46 13.01 36.58
N GLY A 395 11.19 13.28 36.89
CA GLY A 395 10.74 13.41 38.28
C GLY A 395 10.92 12.11 39.07
N PHE A 396 10.66 10.97 38.43
CA PHE A 396 10.91 9.66 39.04
C PHE A 396 12.41 9.39 39.23
N LEU A 397 13.26 9.76 38.26
CA LEU A 397 14.72 9.68 38.39
C LEU A 397 15.25 10.48 39.59
N HIS A 398 14.76 11.71 39.77
CA HIS A 398 15.13 12.52 40.95
C HIS A 398 14.60 11.92 42.26
N THR A 399 13.42 11.29 42.22
CA THR A 399 12.86 10.59 43.39
C THR A 399 13.78 9.47 43.86
N VAL A 400 14.26 8.62 42.95
CA VAL A 400 15.17 7.51 43.32
C VAL A 400 16.56 7.99 43.74
N ARG A 401 16.95 9.21 43.35
CA ARG A 401 18.18 9.89 43.80
C ARG A 401 18.01 10.62 45.14
N ASN A 402 16.80 10.70 45.68
CA ASN A 402 16.41 11.50 46.85
C ASN A 402 16.51 13.03 46.64
N ASP A 403 16.49 13.49 45.39
CA ASP A 403 16.45 14.92 45.04
C ASP A 403 14.98 15.40 45.02
N TYR A 404 14.32 15.35 46.18
CA TYR A 404 12.88 15.53 46.28
C TYR A 404 12.36 16.88 45.78
N THR A 405 13.16 17.96 45.88
CA THR A 405 12.80 19.28 45.37
C THR A 405 12.75 19.30 43.85
N GLU A 406 13.74 18.71 43.18
CA GLU A 406 13.78 18.60 41.73
C GLU A 406 12.74 17.61 41.20
N ALA A 407 12.52 16.51 41.92
CA ALA A 407 11.44 15.58 41.64
C ALA A 407 10.07 16.28 41.63
N LEU A 408 9.79 17.10 42.65
CA LEU A 408 8.54 17.85 42.76
C LEU A 408 8.39 18.87 41.62
N ASN A 409 9.47 19.57 41.26
CA ASN A 409 9.48 20.51 40.14
C ASN A 409 9.17 19.82 38.81
N ALA A 410 9.81 18.68 38.54
CA ALA A 410 9.61 17.90 37.33
C ALA A 410 8.19 17.32 37.25
N PHE A 411 7.68 16.73 38.35
CA PHE A 411 6.28 16.26 38.38
C PHE A 411 5.26 17.39 38.21
N ARG A 412 5.54 18.59 38.73
CA ARG A 412 4.67 19.76 38.50
C ARG A 412 4.62 20.15 37.02
N LYS A 413 5.76 20.16 36.34
CA LYS A 413 5.82 20.41 34.88
C LYS A 413 5.07 19.35 34.10
N ALA A 414 5.26 18.07 34.44
CA ALA A 414 4.52 16.97 33.84
C ALA A 414 3.00 17.13 34.01
N LEU A 415 2.54 17.51 35.21
CA LEU A 415 1.13 17.72 35.50
C LEU A 415 0.53 18.90 34.72
N ASP A 416 1.21 20.05 34.68
CA ASP A 416 0.73 21.24 33.93
C ASP A 416 0.53 20.93 32.45
N LEU A 417 1.51 20.26 31.83
CA LEU A 417 1.45 19.85 30.42
C LEU A 417 0.35 18.81 30.18
N ALA A 418 0.23 17.81 31.04
CA ALA A 418 -0.82 16.81 30.94
C ALA A 418 -2.23 17.42 31.06
N GLN A 419 -2.42 18.43 31.92
CA GLN A 419 -3.71 19.11 32.07
C GLN A 419 -4.10 19.96 30.86
N LYS A 420 -3.12 20.45 30.08
CA LYS A 420 -3.36 21.19 28.84
C LYS A 420 -3.69 20.28 27.66
N THR A 421 -3.12 19.07 27.64
CA THR A 421 -3.14 18.17 26.47
C THR A 421 -4.13 17.01 26.61
N LEU A 422 -4.47 16.59 27.83
CA LEU A 422 -5.32 15.43 28.10
C LEU A 422 -6.66 15.83 28.74
N PRO A 423 -7.72 15.03 28.58
CA PRO A 423 -8.97 15.21 29.31
C PRO A 423 -8.74 15.21 30.83
N SER A 424 -9.54 15.98 31.58
CA SER A 424 -9.37 16.21 33.02
C SER A 424 -9.39 14.95 33.89
N GLU A 425 -10.04 13.88 33.43
CA GLU A 425 -10.15 12.58 34.13
C GLU A 425 -9.13 11.54 33.64
N HIS A 426 -8.14 11.94 32.83
CA HIS A 426 -7.16 11.00 32.28
C HIS A 426 -6.33 10.33 33.40
N PRO A 427 -6.13 8.99 33.38
CA PRO A 427 -5.42 8.26 34.44
C PRO A 427 -4.01 8.79 34.75
N LEU A 428 -3.30 9.32 33.75
CA LEU A 428 -1.96 9.90 33.95
C LEU A 428 -1.97 11.14 34.86
N ILE A 429 -3.00 12.00 34.77
CA ILE A 429 -3.12 13.18 35.64
C ILE A 429 -3.22 12.74 37.11
N LEU A 430 -4.01 11.68 37.38
CA LEU A 430 -4.13 11.10 38.72
C LEU A 430 -2.80 10.51 39.20
N LYS A 431 -2.10 9.78 38.33
CA LYS A 431 -0.77 9.21 38.61
C LYS A 431 0.25 10.29 38.97
N TYR A 432 0.27 11.40 38.24
CA TYR A 432 1.21 12.49 38.48
C TYR A 432 0.90 13.20 39.80
N LYS A 433 -0.37 13.48 40.09
CA LYS A 433 -0.81 14.03 41.38
C LYS A 433 -0.40 13.13 42.55
N ALA A 434 -0.65 11.83 42.45
CA ALA A 434 -0.28 10.87 43.50
C ALA A 434 1.24 10.84 43.73
N SER A 435 2.04 10.91 42.66
CA SER A 435 3.50 10.97 42.75
C SER A 435 3.94 12.25 43.48
N MET A 436 3.37 13.41 43.13
CA MET A 436 3.64 14.68 43.84
C MET A 436 3.26 14.63 45.32
N SER A 437 2.09 14.08 45.66
CA SER A 437 1.65 13.93 47.06
C SER A 437 2.64 13.08 47.87
N THR A 438 3.16 12.02 47.27
CA THR A 438 4.16 11.14 47.91
C THR A 438 5.44 11.91 48.24
N ILE A 439 5.95 12.71 47.29
CA ILE A 439 7.16 13.53 47.51
C ILE A 439 6.92 14.62 48.57
N ARG A 440 5.75 15.26 48.57
CA ARG A 440 5.39 16.27 49.58
C ARG A 440 5.33 15.69 50.99
N MET A 441 4.80 14.47 51.14
CA MET A 441 4.81 13.78 52.43
C MET A 441 6.25 13.59 52.92
N HIS A 442 7.15 13.08 52.06
CA HIS A 442 8.57 12.93 52.40
C HIS A 442 9.22 14.24 52.84
N LEU A 443 9.05 15.31 52.07
CA LEU A 443 9.58 16.64 52.42
C LEU A 443 9.03 17.17 53.74
N SER A 444 7.73 16.97 54.02
CA SER A 444 7.11 17.41 55.28
C SER A 444 7.61 16.62 56.50
N THR A 445 7.90 15.32 56.32
CA THR A 445 8.46 14.48 57.39
C THR A 445 9.92 14.82 57.69
N GLU A 446 10.69 15.27 56.68
CA GLU A 446 12.09 15.67 56.87
C GLU A 446 12.25 17.08 57.45
N THR A 447 11.32 18.00 57.13
CA THR A 447 11.39 19.42 57.55
C THR A 447 10.64 19.73 58.84
N GLY A 448 9.73 18.85 59.28
CA GLY A 448 8.90 19.08 60.47
C GLY A 448 7.80 20.12 60.29
N GLU A 449 7.64 20.69 59.10
CA GLU A 449 6.59 21.66 58.76
C GLU A 449 5.67 21.08 57.68
N ALA A 450 4.35 21.09 57.94
CA ALA A 450 3.35 20.70 56.96
C ALA A 450 3.32 21.74 55.83
N LEU A 451 3.81 21.36 54.64
CA LEU A 451 3.69 22.16 53.42
C LEU A 451 2.21 22.19 53.00
N ASN A 452 1.49 23.21 53.46
CA ASN A 452 0.08 23.42 53.15
C ASN A 452 -0.16 23.59 51.64
N ASP A 453 -1.07 22.75 51.12
CA ASP A 453 -1.67 22.87 49.80
C ASP A 453 -2.52 24.16 49.72
N THR A 454 -2.05 25.13 48.95
CA THR A 454 -2.91 26.21 48.45
C THR A 454 -3.34 25.89 47.02
N THR A 455 -4.46 25.19 46.88
CA THR A 455 -5.27 25.21 45.66
C THR A 455 -6.08 26.51 45.63
N PRO A 456 -6.00 27.36 44.58
CA PRO A 456 -7.00 28.40 44.37
C PRO A 456 -8.29 27.78 43.81
N GLN A 457 -9.43 28.24 44.36
CA GLN A 457 -10.80 27.87 43.99
C GLN A 457 -11.16 28.23 42.55
#